data_AF-A0A850M0V3-F1
#
_entry.id   AF-A0A850M0V3-F1
#
_cell.length_a   1.000
_cell.length_b   1.000
_cell.length_c   1.000
_cell.angle_alpha   90.00
_cell.angle_beta   90.00
_cell.angle_gamma   90.00
#
_symmetry.space_group_name_H-M   'P 1'
#
loop_
_entity.id
_entity.type
_entity.pdbx_description
1 polymer ?
#
loop_
_entity_poly.entity_id
_entity_poly.type
_entity_poly.pdbx_seq_one_letter_code
_entity_poly.pdbx_strand_id
1 'polypeptide(L)'
;MTNIKIKDKWLLYALKNEVGKTLTKKNLANITYLDWSEYRDEAGETWSPIGDIQGLEYCTNLEVLSFDGNSVSDLSPLSGLKKLKEIWLVDNAVEDVSPISKLPNLEKLVLDLNSHLIDISPLSSLPSIKYINISNTSVRDITPLQNLNTLEKLGLYIDKLDISPGSKNRDVLIKLINKGVQVKNSRLEELIKEIKLKKKKKIKKKKKE
;
A
#
# COMPACT_ATOMS: atom_id res chain seq x y z
N MET A 1 4.85 -25.15 24.86
CA MET A 1 4.53 -24.09 23.87
C MET A 1 4.26 -24.77 22.55
N THR A 2 3.14 -24.49 21.88
CA THR A 2 2.80 -25.14 20.60
C THR A 2 3.58 -24.48 19.48
N ASN A 3 4.32 -25.28 18.70
CA ASN A 3 5.00 -24.81 17.50
C ASN A 3 3.96 -24.43 16.43
N ILE A 4 4.01 -23.19 15.95
CA ILE A 4 3.11 -22.70 14.90
C ILE A 4 3.49 -23.35 13.58
N LYS A 5 2.50 -23.88 12.86
CA LYS A 5 2.68 -24.46 11.53
C LYS A 5 2.46 -23.37 10.49
N ILE A 6 3.48 -23.15 9.67
CA ILE A 6 3.43 -22.27 8.50
C ILE A 6 3.43 -23.16 7.27
N LYS A 7 2.46 -22.97 6.38
CA LYS A 7 2.29 -23.81 5.19
C LYS A 7 3.24 -23.43 4.07
N ASP A 8 3.37 -22.13 3.83
CA ASP A 8 4.29 -21.59 2.83
C ASP A 8 5.74 -21.85 3.27
N LYS A 9 6.50 -22.58 2.43
CA LYS A 9 7.88 -22.99 2.72
C LYS A 9 8.78 -21.76 2.92
N TRP A 10 8.57 -20.70 2.14
CA TRP A 10 9.42 -19.53 2.14
C TRP A 10 9.02 -18.54 3.21
N LEU A 11 7.73 -18.44 3.56
CA LEU A 11 7.35 -17.74 4.79
C LEU A 11 7.89 -18.45 6.03
N LEU A 12 7.82 -19.79 6.07
CA LEU A 12 8.41 -20.57 7.16
C LEU A 12 9.91 -20.29 7.29
N TYR A 13 10.61 -20.24 6.17
CA TYR A 13 12.04 -19.92 6.11
C TYR A 13 12.30 -18.49 6.61
N ALA A 14 11.59 -17.51 6.07
CA ALA A 14 11.63 -16.11 6.46
C ALA A 14 11.48 -15.93 7.98
N LEU A 15 10.41 -16.48 8.55
CA LEU A 15 10.14 -16.37 9.99
C LEU A 15 11.20 -17.09 10.83
N LYS A 16 11.75 -18.21 10.36
CA LYS A 16 12.83 -18.91 11.06
C LYS A 16 14.15 -18.14 11.05
N ASN A 17 14.42 -17.34 10.01
CA ASN A 17 15.58 -16.45 10.00
C ASN A 17 15.46 -15.35 11.06
N GLU A 18 14.24 -14.87 11.32
CA GLU A 18 13.99 -13.86 12.35
C GLU A 18 14.06 -14.41 13.78
N VAL A 19 13.47 -15.60 14.03
CA VAL A 19 13.22 -16.06 15.41
C VAL A 19 13.78 -17.45 15.74
N GLY A 20 14.53 -18.05 14.83
CA GLY A 20 15.14 -19.36 14.97
C GLY A 20 14.20 -20.54 14.64
N LYS A 21 14.65 -21.76 14.94
CA LYS A 21 14.03 -23.01 14.44
C LYS A 21 12.59 -23.26 14.92
N THR A 22 12.21 -22.78 16.11
CA THR A 22 10.90 -23.04 16.71
C THR A 22 10.06 -21.78 16.64
N LEU A 23 8.89 -21.86 16.00
CA LEU A 23 7.97 -20.73 15.86
C LEU A 23 6.90 -20.79 16.97
N THR A 24 6.83 -19.75 17.79
CA THR A 24 5.84 -19.61 18.86
C THR A 24 5.19 -18.23 18.79
N LYS A 25 4.00 -18.05 19.36
CA LYS A 25 3.38 -16.71 19.40
C LYS A 25 4.30 -15.69 20.08
N LYS A 26 5.06 -16.13 21.10
CA LYS A 26 5.94 -15.26 21.88
C LYS A 26 7.10 -14.72 21.05
N ASN A 27 7.81 -15.57 20.31
CA ASN A 27 8.96 -15.10 19.53
C ASN A 27 8.53 -14.42 18.22
N LEU A 28 7.47 -14.88 17.56
CA LEU A 28 6.91 -14.17 16.39
C LEU A 28 6.47 -12.75 16.75
N ALA A 29 5.91 -12.54 17.95
CA ALA A 29 5.59 -11.21 18.43
C ALA A 29 6.81 -10.30 18.62
N ASN A 30 8.06 -10.79 18.57
CA ASN A 30 9.25 -9.94 18.63
C ASN A 30 9.61 -9.33 17.27
N ILE A 31 9.06 -9.85 16.17
CA ILE A 31 9.32 -9.35 14.82
C ILE A 31 8.65 -7.98 14.68
N THR A 32 9.45 -6.96 14.36
CA THR A 32 8.99 -5.57 14.13
C THR A 32 9.20 -5.12 12.69
N TYR A 33 10.14 -5.76 11.99
CA TYR A 33 10.47 -5.52 10.58
C TYR A 33 10.60 -6.89 9.92
N LEU A 34 9.93 -7.10 8.79
CA LEU A 34 10.04 -8.31 8.00
C LEU A 34 10.13 -7.94 6.53
N ASP A 35 11.28 -8.20 5.93
CA ASP A 35 11.56 -7.92 4.52
C ASP A 35 12.07 -9.18 3.85
N TRP A 36 11.30 -9.63 2.85
CA TRP A 36 11.63 -10.71 1.94
C TRP A 36 11.32 -10.31 0.50
N SER A 37 11.60 -9.04 0.19
CA SER A 37 11.81 -8.59 -1.18
C SER A 37 13.15 -9.15 -1.70
N GLU A 38 13.23 -9.52 -2.98
CA GLU A 38 14.50 -9.79 -3.69
C GLU A 38 15.27 -11.11 -3.42
N TYR A 39 14.75 -12.06 -2.64
CA TYR A 39 15.49 -13.31 -2.38
C TYR A 39 15.43 -14.36 -3.50
N ARG A 40 15.81 -13.97 -4.72
CA ARG A 40 15.73 -14.80 -5.94
C ARG A 40 16.98 -15.63 -6.22
N ASP A 41 18.15 -15.23 -5.71
CA ASP A 41 19.43 -15.73 -6.24
C ASP A 41 20.28 -16.59 -5.28
N GLU A 42 20.05 -16.55 -3.96
CA GLU A 42 20.94 -17.23 -2.99
C GLU A 42 20.50 -18.64 -2.56
N ALA A 43 19.29 -19.07 -2.92
CA ALA A 43 18.83 -20.40 -2.57
C ALA A 43 19.23 -21.41 -3.65
N GLY A 44 20.24 -22.25 -3.36
CA GLY A 44 20.58 -23.42 -4.18
C GLY A 44 19.47 -24.48 -4.34
N GLU A 45 18.22 -24.18 -3.96
CA GLU A 45 17.00 -24.90 -4.27
C GLU A 45 16.01 -23.95 -4.97
N THR A 46 15.15 -24.48 -5.85
CA THR A 46 14.14 -23.73 -6.60
C THR A 46 13.33 -22.79 -5.70
N TRP A 47 13.72 -21.52 -5.69
CA TRP A 47 12.97 -20.46 -5.02
C TRP A 47 11.53 -20.44 -5.54
N SER A 48 10.58 -20.17 -4.65
CA SER A 48 9.21 -19.85 -5.05
C SER A 48 8.74 -18.60 -4.30
N PRO A 49 7.97 -17.72 -4.95
CA PRO A 49 7.33 -16.57 -4.31
C PRO A 49 6.54 -16.97 -3.05
N ILE A 50 6.56 -16.13 -2.02
CA ILE A 50 5.65 -16.25 -0.87
C ILE A 50 4.23 -15.91 -1.34
N GLY A 51 3.30 -16.83 -1.18
CA GLY A 51 1.88 -16.62 -1.56
C GLY A 51 0.93 -16.66 -0.37
N ASP A 52 1.14 -17.63 0.53
CA ASP A 52 0.31 -17.81 1.72
C ASP A 52 1.01 -17.18 2.93
N ILE A 53 0.47 -16.05 3.40
CA ILE A 53 1.00 -15.30 4.55
C ILE A 53 0.35 -15.69 5.89
N GLN A 54 -0.38 -16.81 5.96
CA GLN A 54 -0.94 -17.33 7.21
C GLN A 54 0.17 -17.64 8.23
N GLY A 55 -0.03 -17.16 9.45
CA GLY A 55 0.93 -17.14 10.54
C GLY A 55 1.48 -15.74 10.85
N LEU A 56 1.40 -14.79 9.91
CA LEU A 56 1.76 -13.39 10.19
C LEU A 56 0.86 -12.73 11.23
N GLU A 57 -0.35 -13.24 11.46
CA GLU A 57 -1.26 -12.73 12.51
C GLU A 57 -0.67 -12.83 13.92
N TYR A 58 0.39 -13.65 14.11
CA TYR A 58 1.12 -13.77 15.37
C TYR A 58 2.26 -12.75 15.53
N CYS A 59 2.64 -12.05 14.46
CA CYS A 59 3.66 -11.00 14.48
C CYS A 59 3.05 -9.68 14.99
N THR A 60 2.49 -9.70 16.20
CA THR A 60 1.64 -8.62 16.72
C THR A 60 2.35 -7.28 16.95
N ASN A 61 3.69 -7.27 16.93
CA ASN A 61 4.48 -6.05 16.97
C ASN A 61 5.07 -5.63 15.61
N LEU A 62 4.68 -6.27 14.51
CA LEU A 62 5.15 -5.93 13.17
C LEU A 62 4.78 -4.49 12.81
N GLU A 63 5.78 -3.70 12.42
CA GLU A 63 5.65 -2.30 12.03
C GLU A 63 5.88 -2.12 10.52
N VAL A 64 6.79 -2.90 9.93
CA VAL A 64 7.12 -2.85 8.51
C VAL A 64 7.07 -4.24 7.91
N LEU A 65 6.30 -4.40 6.84
CA LEU A 65 6.27 -5.59 6.01
C LEU A 65 6.65 -5.23 4.57
N SER A 66 7.65 -5.92 4.02
CA SER A 66 8.04 -5.81 2.62
C SER A 66 8.15 -7.19 2.00
N PHE A 67 7.22 -7.52 1.10
CA PHE A 67 7.23 -8.75 0.30
C PHE A 67 7.15 -8.40 -1.20
N ASP A 68 7.87 -7.37 -1.64
CA ASP A 68 7.92 -7.01 -3.06
C ASP A 68 8.40 -8.20 -3.93
N GLY A 69 7.78 -8.40 -5.10
CA GLY A 69 8.12 -9.46 -6.05
C GLY A 69 7.72 -10.87 -5.63
N ASN A 70 6.70 -11.00 -4.78
CA ASN A 70 6.14 -12.27 -4.31
C ASN A 70 4.79 -12.60 -5.00
N SER A 71 3.92 -13.40 -4.38
CA SER A 71 2.60 -13.77 -4.94
C SER A 71 1.50 -13.67 -3.90
N VAL A 72 1.61 -12.71 -2.99
CA VAL A 72 0.62 -12.46 -1.93
C VAL A 72 -0.66 -11.94 -2.56
N SER A 73 -1.79 -12.57 -2.22
CA SER A 73 -3.13 -12.14 -2.65
C SER A 73 -4.10 -11.89 -1.50
N ASP A 74 -4.02 -12.70 -0.43
CA ASP A 74 -4.86 -12.58 0.76
C ASP A 74 -4.16 -11.79 1.88
N LEU A 75 -4.72 -10.62 2.22
CA LEU A 75 -4.21 -9.77 3.30
C LEU A 75 -4.87 -10.03 4.67
N SER A 76 -5.77 -11.02 4.77
CA SER A 76 -6.50 -11.34 6.01
C SER A 76 -5.59 -11.52 7.25
N PRO A 77 -4.41 -12.15 7.15
CA PRO A 77 -3.48 -12.27 8.28
C PRO A 77 -2.97 -10.93 8.85
N LEU A 78 -3.05 -9.84 8.08
CA LEU A 78 -2.59 -8.51 8.49
C LEU A 78 -3.65 -7.71 9.25
N SER A 79 -4.93 -8.11 9.20
CA SER A 79 -6.07 -7.31 9.66
C SER A 79 -6.02 -6.89 11.14
N GLY A 80 -5.36 -7.68 11.99
CA GLY A 80 -5.21 -7.43 13.42
C GLY A 80 -3.90 -6.75 13.82
N LEU A 81 -2.98 -6.51 12.89
CA LEU A 81 -1.61 -6.05 13.18
C LEU A 81 -1.56 -4.52 13.37
N LYS A 82 -2.13 -4.07 14.50
CA LYS A 82 -2.34 -2.63 14.79
C LYS A 82 -1.07 -1.79 14.80
N LYS A 83 0.12 -2.39 14.90
CA LYS A 83 1.40 -1.67 14.87
C LYS A 83 1.96 -1.46 13.46
N LEU A 84 1.37 -2.07 12.43
CA LEU A 84 1.81 -1.87 11.05
C LEU A 84 1.73 -0.39 10.66
N LYS A 85 2.85 0.10 10.15
CA LYS A 85 3.07 1.45 9.65
C LYS A 85 3.34 1.45 8.15
N GLU A 86 4.09 0.46 7.66
CA GLU A 86 4.43 0.36 6.25
C GLU A 86 4.13 -1.05 5.69
N ILE A 87 3.47 -1.09 4.53
CA ILE A 87 3.24 -2.30 3.74
C ILE A 87 3.76 -2.06 2.32
N TRP A 88 4.70 -2.90 1.90
CA TRP A 88 5.26 -2.93 0.55
C TRP A 88 4.96 -4.29 -0.09
N LEU A 89 4.17 -4.26 -1.15
CA LEU A 89 3.72 -5.42 -1.92
C LEU A 89 3.78 -5.10 -3.42
N VAL A 90 4.86 -4.46 -3.88
CA VAL A 90 5.10 -4.27 -5.32
C VAL A 90 5.14 -5.63 -6.01
N ASP A 91 4.56 -5.75 -7.21
CA ASP A 91 4.62 -6.97 -8.02
C ASP A 91 4.16 -8.21 -7.24
N ASN A 92 2.90 -8.16 -6.81
CA ASN A 92 2.19 -9.23 -6.10
C ASN A 92 0.82 -9.47 -6.78
N ALA A 93 -0.04 -10.26 -6.14
CA ALA A 93 -1.36 -10.64 -6.64
C ALA A 93 -2.51 -10.13 -5.75
N VAL A 94 -2.36 -8.96 -5.12
CA VAL A 94 -3.39 -8.40 -4.23
C VAL A 94 -4.63 -8.01 -5.01
N GLU A 95 -5.77 -8.52 -4.57
CA GLU A 95 -7.10 -8.23 -5.16
C GLU A 95 -8.01 -7.46 -4.21
N ASP A 96 -7.89 -7.72 -2.91
CA ASP A 96 -8.71 -7.11 -1.86
C ASP A 96 -7.84 -6.45 -0.77
N VAL A 97 -8.13 -5.18 -0.51
CA VAL A 97 -7.48 -4.36 0.52
C VAL A 97 -8.39 -4.13 1.74
N SER A 98 -9.58 -4.73 1.78
CA SER A 98 -10.48 -4.67 2.92
C SER A 98 -9.85 -5.10 4.25
N PRO A 99 -8.95 -6.11 4.32
CA PRO A 99 -8.35 -6.51 5.59
C PRO A 99 -7.52 -5.42 6.26
N ILE A 100 -6.89 -4.54 5.48
CA ILE A 100 -6.00 -3.49 5.99
C ILE A 100 -6.69 -2.13 6.18
N SER A 101 -7.97 -2.01 5.79
CA SER A 101 -8.75 -0.76 5.79
C SER A 101 -8.89 -0.06 7.14
N LYS A 102 -8.69 -0.79 8.25
CA LYS A 102 -8.86 -0.31 9.63
C LYS A 102 -7.56 -0.25 10.42
N LEU A 103 -6.40 -0.45 9.78
CA LEU A 103 -5.12 -0.38 10.47
C LEU A 103 -4.87 1.05 10.96
N PRO A 104 -4.81 1.28 12.28
CA PRO A 104 -4.84 2.63 12.84
C PRO A 104 -3.55 3.41 12.60
N ASN A 105 -2.44 2.71 12.41
CA ASN A 105 -1.11 3.30 12.29
C ASN A 105 -0.52 3.16 10.88
N LEU A 106 -1.27 2.64 9.90
CA LEU A 106 -0.76 2.46 8.55
C LEU A 106 -0.53 3.83 7.89
N GLU A 107 0.74 4.19 7.70
CA GLU A 107 1.17 5.45 7.10
C GLU A 107 1.56 5.30 5.63
N LYS A 108 1.94 4.09 5.22
CA LYS A 108 2.44 3.83 3.88
C LYS A 108 1.94 2.52 3.31
N LEU A 109 1.40 2.58 2.11
CA LEU A 109 0.88 1.45 1.36
C LEU A 109 1.39 1.50 -0.09
N VAL A 110 2.21 0.53 -0.47
CA VAL A 110 2.76 0.40 -1.82
C VAL A 110 2.26 -0.90 -2.44
N LEU A 111 1.42 -0.75 -3.47
CA LEU A 111 0.71 -1.82 -4.19
C LEU A 111 0.99 -1.74 -5.70
N ASP A 112 2.13 -1.15 -6.11
CA ASP A 112 2.50 -1.04 -7.51
C ASP A 112 2.51 -2.42 -8.18
N LEU A 113 2.15 -2.50 -9.46
CA LEU A 113 2.12 -3.75 -10.24
C LEU A 113 1.14 -4.84 -9.73
N ASN A 114 0.24 -4.55 -8.80
CA ASN A 114 -0.86 -5.48 -8.46
C ASN A 114 -1.99 -5.37 -9.49
N SER A 115 -1.81 -6.03 -10.63
CA SER A 115 -2.66 -5.87 -11.81
C SER A 115 -4.12 -6.29 -11.61
N HIS A 116 -4.40 -7.11 -10.59
CA HIS A 116 -5.75 -7.59 -10.25
C HIS A 116 -6.50 -6.68 -9.26
N LEU A 117 -5.83 -5.69 -8.65
CA LEU A 117 -6.48 -4.73 -7.76
C LEU A 117 -7.36 -3.76 -8.56
N ILE A 118 -8.67 -3.77 -8.29
CA ILE A 118 -9.68 -2.95 -8.97
C ILE A 118 -10.35 -1.98 -8.01
N ASP A 119 -10.76 -2.46 -6.84
CA ASP A 119 -11.50 -1.68 -5.85
C ASP A 119 -10.60 -1.23 -4.69
N ILE A 120 -10.61 0.07 -4.44
CA ILE A 120 -9.93 0.71 -3.30
C ILE A 120 -10.91 1.46 -2.39
N SER A 121 -12.22 1.23 -2.55
CA SER A 121 -13.25 1.76 -1.66
C SER A 121 -12.98 1.46 -0.17
N PRO A 122 -12.39 0.30 0.23
CA PRO A 122 -12.08 0.07 1.63
C PRO A 122 -11.02 1.03 2.20
N LEU A 123 -10.18 1.64 1.36
CA LEU A 123 -9.13 2.56 1.80
C LEU A 123 -9.67 3.95 2.18
N SER A 124 -10.96 4.23 1.96
CA SER A 124 -11.55 5.58 2.05
C SER A 124 -11.46 6.27 3.42
N SER A 125 -11.19 5.50 4.49
CA SER A 125 -11.18 6.00 5.87
C SER A 125 -9.92 5.62 6.65
N LEU A 126 -8.80 5.32 5.98
CA LEU A 126 -7.53 5.06 6.66
C LEU A 126 -7.10 6.29 7.48
N PRO A 127 -6.93 6.18 8.80
CA PRO A 127 -6.79 7.36 9.67
C PRO A 127 -5.44 8.06 9.53
N SER A 128 -4.38 7.30 9.26
CA SER A 128 -2.99 7.77 9.36
C SER A 128 -2.21 7.72 8.04
N ILE A 129 -2.88 7.37 6.93
CA ILE A 129 -2.20 7.12 5.66
C ILE A 129 -1.61 8.39 5.05
N LYS A 130 -0.30 8.40 4.81
CA LYS A 130 0.44 9.51 4.23
C LYS A 130 0.87 9.23 2.79
N TYR A 131 1.15 7.98 2.45
CA TYR A 131 1.56 7.59 1.11
C TYR A 131 0.82 6.36 0.61
N ILE A 132 0.17 6.50 -0.55
CA ILE A 132 -0.39 5.40 -1.33
C ILE A 132 0.29 5.36 -2.70
N ASN A 133 0.76 4.18 -3.13
CA ASN A 133 1.11 3.93 -4.52
C ASN A 133 0.27 2.76 -5.05
N ILE A 134 -0.57 3.04 -6.04
CA ILE A 134 -1.38 2.05 -6.76
C ILE A 134 -1.11 2.13 -8.27
N SER A 135 0.10 2.55 -8.65
CA SER A 135 0.54 2.53 -10.04
C SER A 135 0.46 1.12 -10.63
N ASN A 136 0.20 1.02 -11.93
CA ASN A 136 0.12 -0.26 -12.64
C ASN A 136 -0.88 -1.29 -12.07
N THR A 137 -1.89 -0.83 -11.31
CA THR A 137 -3.05 -1.64 -10.90
C THR A 137 -4.15 -1.59 -11.96
N SER A 138 -5.31 -2.18 -11.70
CA SER A 138 -6.53 -2.06 -12.52
C SER A 138 -7.58 -1.11 -11.93
N VAL A 139 -7.19 -0.30 -10.94
CA VAL A 139 -8.04 0.72 -10.33
C VAL A 139 -8.45 1.78 -11.37
N ARG A 140 -9.76 2.00 -11.47
CA ARG A 140 -10.36 3.01 -12.37
C ARG A 140 -11.08 4.13 -11.64
N ASP A 141 -11.34 3.96 -10.35
CA ASP A 141 -12.03 4.93 -9.50
C ASP A 141 -11.14 5.29 -8.29
N ILE A 142 -10.73 6.56 -8.23
CA ILE A 142 -9.95 7.11 -7.12
C ILE A 142 -10.78 7.99 -6.18
N THR A 143 -12.10 8.07 -6.38
CA THR A 143 -13.00 8.82 -5.47
C THR A 143 -12.93 8.39 -4.01
N PRO A 144 -12.58 7.14 -3.64
CA PRO A 144 -12.35 6.78 -2.24
C PRO A 144 -11.26 7.63 -1.55
N LEU A 145 -10.27 8.12 -2.30
CA LEU A 145 -9.12 8.85 -1.75
C LEU A 145 -9.45 10.30 -1.35
N GLN A 146 -10.61 10.82 -1.74
CA GLN A 146 -10.92 12.25 -1.64
C GLN A 146 -10.96 12.82 -0.22
N ASN A 147 -11.18 11.96 0.78
CA ASN A 147 -11.36 12.34 2.20
C ASN A 147 -10.18 11.91 3.08
N LEU A 148 -9.13 11.33 2.50
CA LEU A 148 -7.89 11.04 3.21
C LEU A 148 -7.16 12.35 3.51
N ASN A 149 -7.40 12.89 4.71
CA ASN A 149 -6.89 14.20 5.11
C ASN A 149 -5.41 14.18 5.51
N THR A 150 -4.88 12.99 5.80
CA THR A 150 -3.47 12.75 6.13
C THR A 150 -2.62 12.41 4.91
N LEU A 151 -3.22 12.20 3.73
CA LEU A 151 -2.49 11.82 2.52
C LEU A 151 -1.59 12.96 2.06
N GLU A 152 -0.30 12.68 1.91
CA GLU A 152 0.73 13.62 1.49
C GLU A 152 1.26 13.32 0.09
N LYS A 153 1.26 12.03 -0.30
CA LYS A 153 1.81 11.56 -1.56
C LYS A 153 0.93 10.47 -2.17
N LEU A 154 0.79 10.53 -3.49
CA LEU A 154 -0.02 9.59 -4.26
C LEU A 154 0.72 9.18 -5.53
N GLY A 155 1.03 7.90 -5.67
CA GLY A 155 1.52 7.28 -6.91
C GLY A 155 0.35 6.67 -7.70
N LEU A 156 0.21 7.07 -8.96
CA LEU A 156 -0.85 6.59 -9.85
C LEU A 156 -0.30 6.38 -11.27
N TYR A 157 -0.88 5.42 -11.98
CA TYR A 157 -0.77 5.32 -13.44
C TYR A 157 -2.12 5.70 -14.06
N ILE A 158 -2.14 6.72 -14.92
CA ILE A 158 -3.40 7.37 -15.34
C ILE A 158 -4.11 6.70 -16.52
N ASP A 159 -3.47 5.76 -17.22
CA ASP A 159 -3.98 5.25 -18.50
C ASP A 159 -5.35 4.58 -18.38
N LYS A 160 -5.70 4.11 -17.19
CA LYS A 160 -6.98 3.48 -16.87
C LYS A 160 -7.98 4.44 -16.22
N LEU A 161 -7.57 5.66 -15.86
CA LEU A 161 -8.41 6.66 -15.19
C LEU A 161 -9.03 7.61 -16.21
N ASP A 162 -10.35 7.74 -16.19
CA ASP A 162 -11.00 8.86 -16.88
C ASP A 162 -10.65 10.17 -16.16
N ILE A 163 -9.81 11.00 -16.80
CA ILE A 163 -9.40 12.32 -16.33
C ILE A 163 -9.90 13.45 -17.25
N SER A 164 -10.91 13.16 -18.07
CA SER A 164 -11.55 14.17 -18.92
C SER A 164 -12.15 15.32 -18.08
N PRO A 165 -12.28 16.55 -18.63
CA PRO A 165 -12.91 17.66 -17.93
C PRO A 165 -14.30 17.27 -17.38
N GLY A 166 -14.52 17.43 -16.07
CA GLY A 166 -15.79 17.09 -15.40
C GLY A 166 -15.89 15.65 -14.87
N SER A 167 -14.89 14.80 -15.13
CA SER A 167 -14.85 13.44 -14.55
C SER A 167 -14.59 13.48 -13.04
N LYS A 168 -15.17 12.51 -12.32
CA LYS A 168 -15.02 12.39 -10.86
C LYS A 168 -13.56 12.22 -10.44
N ASN A 169 -12.78 11.41 -11.15
CA ASN A 169 -11.36 11.22 -10.84
C ASN A 169 -10.57 12.52 -11.02
N ARG A 170 -10.86 13.31 -12.06
CA ARG A 170 -10.23 14.63 -12.25
C ARG A 170 -10.55 15.57 -11.08
N ASP A 171 -11.79 15.60 -10.62
CA ASP A 171 -12.18 16.42 -9.46
C ASP A 171 -11.44 16.00 -8.19
N VAL A 172 -11.28 14.70 -7.97
CA VAL A 172 -10.49 14.16 -6.86
C VAL A 172 -9.02 14.58 -6.97
N LEU A 173 -8.40 14.43 -8.14
CA LEU A 173 -7.01 14.88 -8.38
C LEU A 173 -6.87 16.38 -8.08
N ILE A 174 -7.77 17.21 -8.58
CA ILE A 174 -7.78 18.66 -8.32
C ILE A 174 -7.88 18.92 -6.81
N LYS A 175 -8.78 18.24 -6.10
CA LYS A 175 -8.95 18.37 -4.64
C LYS A 175 -7.66 18.01 -3.90
N LEU A 176 -7.06 16.87 -4.22
CA LEU A 176 -5.82 16.40 -3.59
C LEU A 176 -4.64 17.36 -3.87
N ILE A 177 -4.43 17.75 -5.13
CA ILE A 177 -3.36 18.71 -5.49
C ILE A 177 -3.57 20.06 -4.77
N ASN A 178 -4.82 20.53 -4.66
CA ASN A 178 -5.13 21.75 -3.93
C ASN A 178 -4.88 21.63 -2.43
N LYS A 179 -5.04 20.44 -1.83
CA LYS A 179 -4.64 20.14 -0.44
C LYS A 179 -3.12 20.06 -0.24
N GLY A 180 -2.34 19.98 -1.33
CA GLY A 180 -0.89 19.89 -1.28
C GLY A 180 -0.32 18.50 -1.51
N VAL A 181 -1.18 17.52 -1.82
CA VAL A 181 -0.74 16.14 -2.11
C VAL A 181 0.18 16.11 -3.32
N GLN A 182 1.32 15.46 -3.16
CA GLN A 182 2.28 15.21 -4.23
C GLN A 182 1.81 14.02 -5.07
N VAL A 183 1.24 14.30 -6.24
CA VAL A 183 0.85 13.27 -7.20
C VAL A 183 2.04 12.96 -8.11
N LYS A 184 2.58 11.74 -8.01
CA LYS A 184 3.68 11.25 -8.84
C LYS A 184 3.13 10.55 -10.07
N ASN A 185 3.16 11.24 -11.21
CA ASN A 185 2.96 10.68 -12.54
C ASN A 185 3.52 11.66 -13.59
N SER A 186 4.41 11.19 -14.47
CA SER A 186 5.06 12.04 -15.49
C SER A 186 4.07 12.64 -16.50
N ARG A 187 2.96 11.94 -16.79
CA ARG A 187 1.91 12.41 -17.70
C ARG A 187 0.96 13.43 -17.06
N LEU A 188 1.02 13.64 -15.74
CA LEU A 188 0.19 14.63 -15.03
C LEU A 188 0.87 15.98 -14.82
N GLU A 189 2.13 16.15 -15.23
CA GLU A 189 2.89 17.36 -14.94
C GLU A 189 2.22 18.65 -15.43
N GLU A 190 1.68 18.64 -16.65
CA GLU A 190 1.00 19.80 -17.22
C GLU A 190 -0.30 20.13 -16.48
N LEU A 191 -1.13 19.12 -16.19
CA LEU A 191 -2.35 19.28 -15.42
C LEU A 191 -2.05 19.84 -14.02
N ILE A 192 -1.02 19.31 -13.36
CA ILE A 192 -0.58 19.78 -12.04
C ILE A 192 -0.11 21.25 -12.11
N LYS A 193 0.65 21.63 -13.14
CA LYS A 193 1.07 23.02 -13.37
C LYS A 193 -0.14 23.95 -13.58
N GLU A 194 -1.11 23.53 -14.40
CA GLU A 194 -2.34 24.28 -14.66
C GLU A 194 -3.15 24.54 -13.39
N ILE A 195 -3.38 23.49 -12.59
CA ILE A 195 -4.12 23.55 -11.32
C ILE A 195 -3.44 24.52 -10.35
N LYS A 196 -2.11 24.39 -10.18
CA LYS A 196 -1.32 25.27 -9.30
C LYS A 196 -1.37 26.74 -9.75
N LEU A 197 -1.32 27.01 -11.06
CA LEU A 197 -1.42 28.36 -11.60
C LEU A 197 -2.81 28.98 -11.35
N LYS A 198 -3.88 28.22 -11.61
CA LYS A 198 -5.26 28.65 -11.34
C LYS A 198 -5.47 28.98 -9.86
N LYS A 199 -4.94 28.16 -8.94
CA LYS A 199 -4.96 28.42 -7.49
C LYS A 199 -4.27 29.74 -7.13
N LYS A 200 -3.06 29.98 -7.65
CA LYS A 200 -2.31 31.25 -7.43
C LYS A 200 -3.08 32.47 -7.92
N LYS A 201 -3.69 32.40 -9.12
CA LYS A 201 -4.51 33.51 -9.68
C LYS A 201 -5.73 33.80 -8.81
N LYS A 202 -6.44 32.78 -8.31
CA LYS A 202 -7.62 32.94 -7.44
C LYS A 202 -7.25 33.60 -6.10
N ILE A 203 -6.12 33.23 -5.50
CA ILE A 203 -5.61 33.85 -4.27
C ILE A 203 -5.25 35.32 -4.49
N LYS A 204 -4.60 35.65 -5.62
CA LYS A 204 -4.24 37.04 -5.95
C LYS A 204 -5.47 37.93 -6.15
N LYS A 205 -6.54 37.43 -6.77
CA LYS A 205 -7.80 38.18 -6.95
C LYS A 205 -8.46 38.51 -5.60
N LYS A 206 -8.58 37.52 -4.71
CA LYS A 206 -9.14 37.70 -3.36
C LYS A 206 -8.36 38.66 -2.44
N LYS A 207 -7.10 38.98 -2.75
CA LYS A 207 -6.29 39.94 -1.98
C LYS A 207 -6.42 41.38 -2.50
N LYS A 208 -7.10 41.57 -3.64
CA LYS A 208 -7.30 42.88 -4.29
C LYS A 208 -8.75 43.38 -4.17
N GLU A 209 -9.63 42.55 -3.65
CA GLU A 209 -11.01 42.85 -3.24
C GLU A 209 -11.00 43.10 -1.73
#